data_AF-A0A7W0XDL1-F1
#
_entry.id   AF-A0A7W0XDL1-F1
#
_cell.length_a   1.000
_cell.length_b   1.000
_cell.length_c   1.000
_cell.angle_alpha   90.00
_cell.angle_beta   90.00
_cell.angle_gamma   90.00
#
_symmetry.space_group_name_H-M   'P 1'
#
loop_
_entity.id
_entity.type
_entity.pdbx_description
1 polymer ?
#
loop_
_entity_poly.entity_id
_entity_poly.type
_entity_poly.pdbx_seq_one_letter_code
_entity_poly.pdbx_strand_id
1 'polypeptide(L)'
;MAAAYQTTFEGKDETAQSKLALEKLNVIIDRMIDAYTRAVAAAGNDPANAQNKTQWSSKLSEFYKFRHQGSEVGLNDLIPGALAKPLPPKP
;
A
#
# COMPACT_ATOMS: atom_id res chain seq x y z
N MET A 1 10.95 -3.64 -9.79
CA MET A 1 9.78 -3.37 -10.65
C MET A 1 9.51 -1.87 -10.82
N ALA A 2 9.50 -1.05 -9.76
CA ALA A 2 9.34 0.41 -9.89
C ALA A 2 10.44 1.07 -10.75
N ALA A 3 11.71 0.73 -10.52
CA ALA A 3 12.83 1.26 -11.32
C ALA A 3 12.73 0.89 -12.82
N ALA A 4 12.36 -0.37 -13.14
CA ALA A 4 12.18 -0.81 -14.52
C ALA A 4 11.01 -0.11 -15.23
N TYR A 5 9.94 0.21 -14.49
CA TYR A 5 8.83 1.00 -15.02
C TYR A 5 9.26 2.43 -15.35
N GLN A 6 9.96 3.09 -14.41
CA GLN A 6 10.48 4.45 -14.64
C GLN A 6 11.41 4.49 -15.86
N THR A 7 12.41 3.61 -15.93
CA THR A 7 13.34 3.60 -17.07
C THR A 7 12.66 3.35 -18.41
N THR A 8 11.59 2.54 -18.43
CA THR A 8 10.96 2.12 -19.68
C THR A 8 9.87 3.10 -20.15
N PHE A 9 9.12 3.70 -19.23
CA PHE A 9 7.87 4.40 -19.53
C PHE A 9 7.76 5.83 -18.98
N GLU A 10 8.66 6.30 -18.11
CA GLU A 10 8.59 7.68 -17.58
C GLU A 10 8.80 8.71 -18.71
N GLY A 11 7.89 9.68 -18.82
CA GLY A 11 7.94 10.74 -19.83
C GLY A 11 7.61 10.31 -21.27
N LYS A 12 7.11 9.08 -21.47
CA LYS A 12 6.67 8.56 -22.79
C LYS A 12 5.15 8.47 -22.86
N ASP A 13 4.62 8.45 -24.08
CA ASP A 13 3.20 8.24 -24.31
C ASP A 13 2.73 6.90 -23.71
N GLU A 14 1.54 6.94 -23.11
CA GLU A 14 0.95 5.79 -22.44
C GLU A 14 0.56 4.72 -23.48
N THR A 15 1.07 3.51 -23.31
CA THR A 15 0.81 2.36 -24.19
C THR A 15 0.04 1.27 -23.44
N ALA A 16 -0.54 0.30 -24.15
CA ALA A 16 -1.15 -0.88 -23.51
C ALA A 16 -0.16 -1.62 -22.59
N GLN A 17 1.13 -1.62 -22.95
CA GLN A 17 2.18 -2.26 -22.17
C GLN A 17 2.55 -1.46 -20.91
N SER A 18 2.56 -0.12 -20.97
CA SER A 18 2.80 0.70 -19.78
C SER A 18 1.63 0.58 -18.79
N LYS A 19 0.38 0.56 -19.28
CA LYS A 19 -0.80 0.32 -18.42
C LYS A 19 -0.72 -1.01 -17.70
N LEU A 20 -0.37 -2.09 -18.41
CA LEU A 20 -0.23 -3.42 -17.81
C LEU A 20 0.90 -3.46 -16.77
N ALA A 21 2.01 -2.74 -17.01
CA ALA A 21 3.11 -2.65 -16.05
C ALA A 21 2.71 -1.84 -14.81
N LEU A 22 1.93 -0.77 -14.98
CA LEU A 22 1.37 0.03 -13.88
C LEU A 22 0.38 -0.79 -13.05
N GLU A 23 -0.49 -1.57 -13.69
CA GLU A 23 -1.42 -2.47 -12.99
C GLU A 23 -0.66 -3.47 -12.11
N LYS A 24 0.41 -4.09 -12.63
CA LYS A 24 1.26 -4.99 -11.83
C LYS A 24 1.88 -4.29 -10.62
N LEU A 25 2.29 -3.03 -10.76
CA LEU A 25 2.78 -2.23 -9.63
C LEU A 25 1.67 -1.94 -8.61
N ASN A 26 0.47 -1.61 -9.09
CA ASN A 26 -0.68 -1.33 -8.23
C ASN A 26 -1.05 -2.54 -7.38
N VAL A 27 -1.01 -3.77 -7.93
CA VAL A 27 -1.25 -4.99 -7.13
C VAL A 27 -0.22 -5.14 -6.00
N ILE A 28 1.05 -4.78 -6.25
CA ILE A 28 2.09 -4.81 -5.21
C ILE A 28 1.80 -3.76 -4.13
N ILE A 29 1.43 -2.55 -4.53
CA ILE A 29 1.09 -1.47 -3.60
C ILE A 29 -0.14 -1.83 -2.77
N ASP A 30 -1.16 -2.43 -3.38
CA ASP A 30 -2.37 -2.90 -2.68
C ASP A 30 -2.00 -3.94 -1.60
N ARG A 31 -1.04 -4.83 -1.87
CA ARG A 31 -0.49 -5.77 -0.87
C ARG A 31 0.31 -5.07 0.22
N MET A 32 1.07 -4.02 -0.10
CA MET A 32 1.80 -3.23 0.91
C MET A 32 0.83 -2.50 1.84
N ILE A 33 -0.25 -1.93 1.29
CA ILE A 33 -1.33 -1.31 2.07
C ILE A 33 -1.94 -2.35 3.03
N ASP A 34 -2.37 -3.52 2.54
CA ASP A 34 -2.93 -4.59 3.38
C ASP A 34 -1.95 -5.02 4.51
N ALA A 35 -0.67 -5.19 4.19
CA ALA A 35 0.35 -5.57 5.18
C ALA A 35 0.52 -4.52 6.28
N TYR A 36 0.65 -3.24 5.94
CA TYR A 36 0.79 -2.18 6.95
C TYR A 36 -0.51 -1.94 7.72
N THR A 37 -1.68 -2.05 7.08
CA THR A 37 -2.96 -2.02 7.78
C THR A 37 -3.04 -3.13 8.84
N ARG A 38 -2.66 -4.37 8.49
CA ARG A 38 -2.61 -5.48 9.45
C ARG A 38 -1.58 -5.26 10.55
N ALA A 39 -0.41 -4.71 10.24
CA ALA A 39 0.62 -4.41 11.24
C ALA A 39 0.13 -3.36 12.26
N VAL A 40 -0.51 -2.28 11.80
CA VAL A 40 -1.10 -1.24 12.67
C VAL A 40 -2.24 -1.81 13.51
N ALA A 41 -3.09 -2.67 12.93
CA ALA A 41 -4.16 -3.35 13.65
C ALA A 41 -3.61 -4.31 14.72
N ALA A 42 -2.60 -5.11 14.37
CA ALA A 42 -1.97 -6.07 15.29
C ALA A 42 -1.19 -5.40 16.43
N ALA A 43 -0.57 -4.25 16.18
CA ALA A 43 0.09 -3.46 17.23
C ALA A 43 -0.86 -3.05 18.36
N GLY A 44 -2.15 -2.87 18.05
CA GLY A 44 -3.16 -2.48 19.03
C GLY A 44 -2.72 -1.26 19.84
N ASN A 45 -2.87 -1.36 21.17
CA ASN A 45 -2.38 -0.36 22.12
C ASN A 45 -1.17 -0.87 22.93
N ASP A 46 -0.45 -1.87 22.42
CA ASP A 46 0.71 -2.41 23.09
C ASP A 46 1.84 -1.37 23.13
N PRO A 47 2.29 -0.93 24.32
CA PRO A 47 3.37 0.05 24.46
C PRO A 47 4.67 -0.41 23.81
N ALA A 48 4.95 -1.72 23.78
CA ALA A 48 6.14 -2.27 23.13
C ALA A 48 6.16 -1.99 21.62
N ASN A 49 4.99 -1.79 21.03
CA ASN A 49 4.82 -1.54 19.60
C ASN A 49 4.51 -0.06 19.28
N ALA A 50 4.49 0.85 20.25
CA ALA A 50 4.06 2.24 20.03
C ALA A 50 4.89 2.97 18.95
N GLN A 51 6.22 2.81 18.99
CA GLN A 51 7.12 3.39 17.99
C GLN A 51 6.90 2.76 16.61
N ASN A 52 6.81 1.42 16.56
CA ASN A 52 6.60 0.67 15.33
C ASN A 52 5.25 1.01 14.69
N LYS A 53 4.19 1.10 15.48
CA LYS A 53 2.85 1.51 15.04
C LYS A 53 2.89 2.87 14.38
N THR A 54 3.60 3.83 14.95
CA THR A 54 3.78 5.16 14.34
C THR A 54 4.48 5.07 12.98
N GLN A 55 5.55 4.30 12.87
CA GLN A 55 6.28 4.12 11.61
C GLN A 55 5.42 3.41 10.54
N TRP A 56 4.70 2.36 10.94
CA TRP A 56 3.80 1.61 10.05
C TRP A 56 2.61 2.44 9.59
N SER A 57 2.01 3.25 10.47
CA SER A 57 0.95 4.19 10.09
C SER A 57 1.44 5.25 9.09
N SER A 58 2.67 5.75 9.26
CA SER A 58 3.28 6.68 8.30
C SER A 58 3.46 6.03 6.92
N LYS A 59 3.99 4.80 6.87
CA LYS A 59 4.13 4.04 5.62
C LYS A 59 2.79 3.69 4.97
N LEU A 60 1.81 3.31 5.78
CA LEU A 60 0.44 3.08 5.32
C LEU A 60 -0.14 4.32 4.63
N SER A 61 -0.01 5.50 5.25
CA SER A 61 -0.45 6.78 4.65
C SER A 61 0.26 7.06 3.32
N GLU A 62 1.58 6.86 3.25
CA GLU A 62 2.37 7.09 2.03
C GLU A 62 1.86 6.23 0.85
N PHE A 63 1.72 4.91 1.06
CA PHE A 63 1.24 4.01 0.01
C PHE A 63 -0.24 4.23 -0.33
N TYR A 64 -1.07 4.53 0.67
CA TYR A 64 -2.47 4.83 0.44
C TYR A 64 -2.65 6.08 -0.42
N LYS A 65 -1.94 7.18 -0.10
CA LYS A 65 -1.92 8.41 -0.90
C LYS A 65 -1.47 8.15 -2.32
N PHE A 66 -0.38 7.40 -2.50
CA PHE A 66 0.09 7.03 -3.84
C PHE A 66 -1.03 6.36 -4.65
N ARG A 67 -1.77 5.43 -4.02
CA ARG A 67 -2.85 4.68 -4.66
C ARG A 67 -4.14 5.49 -4.88
N HIS A 68 -4.35 6.56 -4.10
CA HIS A 68 -5.56 7.38 -4.03
C HIS A 68 -5.33 8.85 -4.36
N GLN A 69 -4.41 9.14 -5.29
CA GLN A 69 -4.20 10.49 -5.83
C GLN A 69 -3.88 11.55 -4.75
N GLY A 70 -3.13 11.17 -3.71
CA GLY A 70 -2.76 12.04 -2.60
C GLY A 70 -3.81 12.14 -1.48
N SER A 71 -4.94 11.46 -1.60
CA SER A 71 -6.01 11.46 -0.58
C SER A 71 -5.75 10.47 0.56
N GLU A 72 -6.16 10.84 1.78
CA GLU A 72 -6.25 9.94 2.95
C GLU A 72 -7.69 9.57 3.32
N VAL A 73 -8.67 10.05 2.56
CA VAL A 73 -10.09 9.75 2.83
C VAL A 73 -10.29 8.23 2.79
N GLY A 74 -10.85 7.67 3.87
CA GLY A 74 -11.08 6.22 4.03
C GLY A 74 -9.91 5.43 4.61
N LEU A 75 -8.73 6.03 4.83
CA LEU A 75 -7.55 5.31 5.33
C LEU A 75 -7.78 4.68 6.70
N ASN A 76 -8.38 5.43 7.63
CA ASN A 76 -8.65 4.95 8.98
C ASN A 76 -9.68 3.82 9.02
N ASP A 77 -10.55 3.73 8.00
CA ASP A 77 -11.57 2.68 7.90
C ASP A 77 -10.98 1.33 7.47
N LEU A 78 -9.73 1.31 6.99
CA LEU A 78 -9.04 0.07 6.62
C LEU A 78 -8.60 -0.75 7.84
N ILE A 79 -8.24 -0.08 8.93
CA ILE A 79 -7.63 -0.71 10.12
C ILE A 79 -8.64 -1.61 10.86
N PRO A 80 -9.88 -1.18 11.13
CA PRO A 80 -10.91 -2.05 11.69
C PRO A 80 -11.15 -3.29 10.82
N GLY A 81 -11.11 -4.47 11.45
CA GLY A 81 -11.39 -5.74 10.76
C GLY A 81 -10.30 -6.21 9.79
N ALA A 82 -9.16 -5.51 9.69
CA ALA A 82 -8.04 -5.93 8.83
C ALA A 82 -7.57 -7.37 9.11
N LEU A 83 -7.55 -7.76 10.39
CA LEU A 83 -7.17 -9.10 10.83
C LEU A 83 -8.24 -10.17 10.56
N ALA A 84 -9.50 -9.77 10.34
CA ALA A 84 -10.59 -10.69 10.03
C ALA A 84 -10.65 -11.05 8.54
N LYS A 85 -10.03 -10.24 7.67
CA LYS A 85 -9.96 -10.50 6.23
C LYS A 85 -8.94 -11.62 5.95
N PRO A 86 -9.23 -12.57 5.04
CA PRO A 86 -8.24 -13.54 4.60
C PRO A 86 -7.01 -12.84 4.01
N LEU A 87 -5.84 -13.48 4.09
CA LEU A 87 -4.64 -12.94 3.47
C LEU A 87 -4.82 -12.92 1.94
N PRO A 88 -4.32 -11.88 1.25
CA PRO A 88 -4.39 -11.81 -0.20
C PRO A 88 -3.61 -12.99 -0.83
N PRO A 89 -4.07 -13.50 -2.00
CA PRO A 89 -3.36 -14.57 -2.69
C PRO A 89 -1.96 -14.13 -3.10
N LYS A 90 -1.04 -15.10 -3.26
CA LYS A 90 0.31 -14.83 -3.76
C LYS A 90 0.26 -14.26 -5.19
N PRO A 91 1.19 -13.37 -5.57
CA PRO A 91 1.29 -12.82 -6.93
C PRO A 91 1.52 -13.90 -7.98
#